data_AF-A0A927H275-F1
#
_entry.id   AF-A0A927H275-F1
#
_cell.length_a   1.000
_cell.length_b   1.000
_cell.length_c   1.000
_cell.angle_alpha   90.00
_cell.angle_beta   90.00
_cell.angle_gamma   90.00
#
_symmetry.space_group_name_H-M   'P 1'
#
loop_
_entity.id
_entity.type
_entity.pdbx_description
1 polymer ?
#
loop_
_entity_poly.entity_id
_entity_poly.type
_entity_poly.pdbx_seq_one_letter_code
_entity_poly.pdbx_strand_id
1 'polypeptide(L)'
;MMAFPDLHSRVTLFDKNDRLITHLGEDQQAYKRKDWPNLEKSYYRPDKFSSPHGVCIDSRGNLYVAEWIIDGRITKLVRVKD
;
A
#
# COMPACT_ATOMS: atom_id res chain seq x y z
N MET A 1 1.66 -0.54 16.32
CA MET A 1 2.09 -0.31 14.92
C MET A 1 0.99 0.50 14.27
N MET A 2 1.36 1.60 13.63
CA MET A 2 0.45 2.41 12.83
C MET A 2 0.82 2.26 11.36
N ALA A 3 -0.18 2.22 10.50
CA ALA A 3 0.00 2.12 9.05
C ALA A 3 -0.66 3.32 8.38
N PHE A 4 0.07 3.97 7.47
CA PHE A 4 -0.41 5.12 6.71
C PHE A 4 -0.30 4.81 5.22
N PRO A 5 -1.42 4.77 4.48
CA PRO A 5 -1.37 4.78 3.04
C PRO A 5 -0.86 6.15 2.58
N ASP A 6 0.11 6.14 1.67
CA ASP A 6 0.74 7.35 1.14
C ASP A 6 0.59 7.35 -0.39
N LEU A 7 0.17 8.50 -0.93
CA LEU A 7 -0.05 8.71 -2.36
C LEU A 7 1.23 8.60 -3.19
N HIS A 8 2.41 8.53 -2.57
CA HIS A 8 3.65 8.07 -3.20
C HIS A 8 3.69 6.56 -3.45
N SER A 9 2.53 5.94 -3.68
CA SER A 9 2.38 4.53 -4.04
C SER A 9 3.01 3.59 -3.03
N ARG A 10 2.81 3.83 -1.73
CA ARG A 10 3.38 3.03 -0.62
C ARG A 10 2.48 2.99 0.61
N VAL A 11 2.77 2.07 1.53
CA VAL A 11 2.27 2.13 2.91
C VAL A 11 3.44 2.33 3.86
N THR A 12 3.36 3.34 4.72
CA THR A 12 4.39 3.64 5.72
C THR A 12 4.00 3.07 7.06
N LEU A 13 4.91 2.33 7.69
CA LEU A 13 4.71 1.76 9.01
C LEU A 13 5.49 2.53 10.07
N PHE A 14 4.84 2.82 11.18
CA PHE A 14 5.45 3.42 12.37
C PHE A 14 5.29 2.51 13.59
N ASP A 15 6.27 2.59 14.50
CA ASP A 15 6.19 1.97 15.82
C ASP A 15 5.23 2.76 16.73
N LYS A 16 5.15 2.37 18.01
CA LYS A 16 4.26 3.02 18.98
C LYS A 16 4.78 4.38 19.49
N ASN A 17 5.99 4.76 19.11
CA ASN A 17 6.67 6.00 19.50
C ASN A 17 6.87 6.93 18.29
N ASP A 18 6.05 6.79 17.25
CA ASP A 18 6.10 7.54 15.99
C ASP A 18 7.43 7.38 15.21
N ARG A 19 8.20 6.31 15.47
CA ARG A 19 9.42 6.04 14.71
C ARG A 19 9.10 5.23 13.46
N LEU A 20 9.65 5.65 12.33
CA LEU A 20 9.56 4.92 11.06
C LEU A 20 10.11 3.50 11.24
N ILE A 21 9.31 2.50 10.89
CA ILE A 21 9.75 1.11 10.77
C ILE A 21 10.22 0.87 9.33
N THR A 22 9.35 1.09 8.34
CA THR A 22 9.65 0.87 6.92
C THR A 22 8.56 1.42 6.00
N HIS A 23 8.83 1.41 4.69
CA HIS A 23 7.85 1.58 3.62
C HIS A 23 7.60 0.25 2.90
N LEU A 24 6.33 -0.10 2.70
CA LEU A 24 5.91 -1.33 2.03
C LEU A 24 5.37 -1.02 0.63
N GLY A 25 5.72 -1.89 -0.32
CA GLY A 25 5.13 -1.93 -1.65
C GLY A 25 5.38 -0.69 -2.51
N GLU A 26 6.41 0.11 -2.21
CA GLU A 26 6.67 1.38 -2.88
C GLU A 26 6.92 1.21 -4.38
N ASP A 27 6.16 1.94 -5.20
CA ASP A 27 6.41 2.14 -6.64
C ASP A 27 6.54 3.64 -6.96
N GLN A 28 7.78 4.13 -6.98
CA GLN A 28 8.06 5.56 -7.20
C GLN A 28 7.78 6.05 -8.64
N GLN A 29 7.35 5.17 -9.55
CA GLN A 29 7.01 5.54 -10.92
C GLN A 29 5.49 5.68 -11.10
N ALA A 30 4.67 4.93 -10.36
CA ALA A 30 3.23 4.88 -10.55
C ALA A 30 2.57 6.27 -10.46
N TYR A 31 2.75 6.98 -9.35
CA TYR A 31 2.15 8.31 -9.11
C TYR A 31 2.67 9.43 -10.02
N LYS A 32 3.75 9.18 -10.79
CA LYS A 32 4.31 10.15 -11.75
C LYS A 32 3.74 9.99 -13.14
N ARG A 33 3.00 8.91 -13.41
CA ARG A 33 2.42 8.67 -14.72
C ARG A 33 1.21 9.57 -14.94
N LYS A 34 0.98 9.97 -16.19
CA LYS A 34 -0.14 10.85 -16.59
C LYS A 34 -1.51 10.18 -16.42
N ASP A 35 -1.58 8.86 -16.49
CA ASP A 35 -2.79 8.04 -16.38
C ASP A 35 -3.11 7.64 -14.92
N TRP A 36 -2.32 8.08 -13.94
CA TRP A 36 -2.58 7.79 -12.52
C TRP A 36 -3.86 8.49 -12.02
N PRO A 37 -4.68 7.84 -11.16
CA PRO A 37 -4.47 6.53 -10.54
C PRO A 37 -4.94 5.32 -11.38
N ASN A 38 -5.62 5.57 -12.50
CA ASN A 38 -6.25 4.56 -13.35
C ASN A 38 -5.30 4.01 -14.41
N LEU A 39 -4.17 3.47 -13.95
CA LEU A 39 -3.15 2.86 -14.80
C LEU A 39 -3.71 1.65 -15.55
N GLU A 40 -3.11 1.35 -16.70
CA GLU A 40 -3.38 0.11 -17.44
C GLU A 40 -3.25 -1.13 -16.54
N LYS A 41 -4.16 -2.10 -16.70
CA LYS A 41 -4.21 -3.29 -15.82
C LYS A 41 -2.90 -4.06 -15.77
N SER A 42 -2.16 -4.10 -16.88
CA SER A 42 -0.87 -4.77 -17.01
C SER A 42 0.25 -4.09 -16.21
N TYR A 43 0.06 -2.86 -15.74
CA TYR A 43 1.05 -2.16 -14.93
C TYR A 43 1.08 -2.66 -13.48
N TYR A 44 -0.07 -3.09 -12.95
CA TYR A 44 -0.21 -3.50 -11.56
C TYR A 44 0.60 -4.77 -11.27
N ARG A 45 1.34 -4.76 -10.16
CA ARG A 45 2.14 -5.90 -9.70
C ARG A 45 1.69 -6.32 -8.29
N PRO A 46 1.75 -7.62 -7.94
CA PRO A 46 1.32 -8.11 -6.64
C PRO A 46 2.08 -7.51 -5.45
N ASP A 47 3.33 -7.12 -5.65
CA ASP A 47 4.25 -6.61 -4.62
C ASP A 47 4.32 -5.07 -4.58
N LYS A 48 3.53 -4.37 -5.41
CA LYS A 48 3.59 -2.91 -5.56
C LYS A 48 2.22 -2.25 -5.48
N PHE A 49 2.17 -1.14 -4.75
CA PHE A 49 1.00 -0.25 -4.71
C PHE A 49 1.08 0.79 -5.83
N SER A 50 -0.07 1.37 -6.15
CA SER A 50 -0.20 2.50 -7.08
C SER A 50 -0.92 3.67 -6.40
N SER A 51 -2.12 3.45 -5.84
CA SER A 51 -2.95 4.51 -5.25
C SER A 51 -3.56 4.09 -3.90
N PRO A 52 -2.75 3.72 -2.89
CA PRO A 52 -3.27 3.26 -1.60
C PRO A 52 -3.97 4.42 -0.88
N HIS A 53 -5.18 4.17 -0.37
CA HIS A 53 -6.00 5.18 0.31
C HIS A 53 -6.63 4.69 1.62
N GLY A 54 -6.98 3.41 1.68
CA GLY A 54 -7.50 2.78 2.89
C GLY A 54 -6.54 1.74 3.42
N VAL A 55 -6.39 1.66 4.74
CA VAL A 55 -5.67 0.56 5.39
C VAL A 55 -6.39 0.09 6.64
N CYS A 56 -6.30 -1.20 6.93
CA CYS A 56 -6.63 -1.74 8.24
C CYS A 56 -5.72 -2.93 8.58
N ILE A 57 -5.55 -3.19 9.87
CA ILE A 57 -4.75 -4.31 10.37
C ILE A 57 -5.68 -5.22 11.16
N ASP A 58 -5.68 -6.53 10.86
CA ASP A 58 -6.47 -7.50 11.62
C ASP A 58 -5.78 -7.92 12.93
N SER A 59 -6.50 -8.65 13.79
CA SER A 59 -5.97 -9.13 15.08
C SER A 59 -4.78 -10.11 14.95
N ARG A 60 -4.52 -10.63 13.75
CA ARG A 60 -3.35 -11.48 13.46
C ARG A 60 -2.15 -10.67 12.95
N GLY A 61 -2.33 -9.37 12.75
CA GLY A 61 -1.31 -8.46 12.25
C GLY A 61 -1.17 -8.45 10.72
N ASN A 62 -2.13 -9.01 9.98
CA ASN A 62 -2.15 -8.88 8.51
C ASN A 62 -2.62 -7.47 8.14
N LEU A 63 -2.01 -6.89 7.10
CA LEU A 63 -2.34 -5.57 6.59
C LEU A 63 -3.24 -5.72 5.35
N TYR A 64 -4.36 -5.01 5.35
CA TYR A 64 -5.24 -4.88 4.19
C TYR A 64 -5.10 -3.47 3.67
N VAL A 65 -4.95 -3.33 2.36
CA VAL A 65 -4.76 -2.05 1.67
C VAL A 65 -5.79 -1.94 0.56
N ALA A 66 -6.57 -0.87 0.59
CA ALA A 66 -7.52 -0.52 -0.45
C ALA A 66 -6.97 0.61 -1.31
N GLU A 67 -6.99 0.39 -2.62
CA GLU A 67 -6.53 1.38 -3.60
C GLU A 67 -7.67 2.04 -4.33
N TRP A 68 -7.54 3.36 -4.50
CA TRP A 68 -8.50 4.18 -5.22
C TRP A 68 -8.15 4.18 -6.71
N ILE A 69 -8.70 3.20 -7.42
CA ILE A 69 -8.62 3.02 -8.89
C ILE A 69 -10.00 2.60 -9.41
N ILE A 70 -10.26 2.76 -10.71
CA ILE A 70 -11.59 2.51 -11.31
C ILE A 70 -12.13 1.10 -11.09
N ASP A 71 -11.28 0.08 -11.19
CA ASP A 71 -11.67 -1.32 -10.96
C ASP A 71 -11.74 -1.67 -9.46
N GLY A 72 -11.21 -0.81 -8.59
CA GLY A 72 -10.87 -1.13 -7.20
C GLY A 72 -9.76 -2.20 -7.10
N ARG A 73 -8.92 -2.09 -6.08
CA ARG A 73 -7.95 -3.17 -5.75
C ARG A 73 -7.78 -3.27 -4.25
N ILE A 74 -7.93 -4.48 -3.71
CA ILE A 74 -7.66 -4.80 -2.31
C ILE A 74 -6.47 -5.77 -2.27
N THR A 75 -5.43 -5.39 -1.53
CA THR A 75 -4.24 -6.22 -1.30
C THR A 75 -4.19 -6.64 0.16
N LYS A 76 -3.94 -7.92 0.43
CA LYS A 76 -3.68 -8.45 1.78
C LYS A 76 -2.22 -8.86 1.89
N LEU A 77 -1.47 -8.17 2.74
CA LEU A 77 -0.13 -8.58 3.14
C LEU A 77 -0.23 -9.46 4.39
N VAL A 78 0.22 -10.71 4.25
CA VAL A 78 0.21 -11.69 5.34
C VAL A 78 1.45 -11.49 6.19
N ARG A 79 1.26 -11.35 7.50
CA ARG A 79 2.38 -11.31 8.43
C ARG A 79 3.03 -12.68 8.51
N VAL A 80 4.29 -12.76 8.10
CA VAL A 80 5.13 -13.93 8.33
C VAL A 80 5.67 -13.85 9.75
N LYS A 81 5.58 -14.95 10.50
CA LYS A 81 6.25 -15.09 11.80
C LYS A 81 7.52 -15.89 11.55
N ASP A 82 8.65 -15.33 11.95
CA ASP A 82 9.86 -16.11 12.20
C ASP A 82 9.74 -16.82 13.55
#